data_AF-W7DWV0-F1
#
_entry.id   AF-W7DWV0-F1
#
_cell.length_a   1.000
_cell.length_b   1.000
_cell.length_c   1.000
_cell.angle_alpha   90.00
_cell.angle_beta   90.00
_cell.angle_gamma   90.00
#
_symmetry.space_group_name_H-M   'P 1'
#
loop_
_entity.id
_entity.type
_entity.pdbx_description
1 polymer ?
#
loop_
_entity_poly.entity_id
_entity_poly.type
_entity_poly.pdbx_seq_one_letter_code
_entity_poly.pdbx_strand_id
1 'polypeptide(L)'
;MDKLHFDLIVNKQLKRQIQILTLLSNQKAPMKLEQISNELNTSARTTAEDLKQLQYILPENCMIKGINNVGYLLEWDASVNINQVVSKIAEKSHLYVIIDGLFNDKIQSVQDWAEELFISEKTLVRYLKNFKTNFKTV
;
A
#
# COMPACT_ATOMS: atom_id res chain seq x y z
N MET A 1 10.64 -5.20 2.82
CA MET A 1 10.31 -3.77 3.02
C MET A 1 10.60 -3.43 4.46
N ASP A 2 11.36 -2.37 4.72
CA ASP A 2 11.75 -2.01 6.08
C ASP A 2 10.59 -1.38 6.84
N LYS A 3 10.55 -1.61 8.16
CA LYS A 3 9.48 -1.15 9.05
C LYS A 3 9.19 0.34 8.91
N LEU A 4 10.25 1.14 8.77
CA LEU A 4 10.18 2.59 8.57
C LEU A 4 9.29 2.95 7.38
N HIS A 5 9.55 2.38 6.20
CA HIS A 5 8.78 2.67 4.99
C HIS A 5 7.30 2.27 5.16
N PHE A 6 7.01 1.19 5.87
CA PHE A 6 5.65 0.72 6.08
C PHE A 6 4.87 1.63 7.03
N ASP A 7 5.55 2.23 8.01
CA ASP A 7 4.95 3.17 8.96
C ASP A 7 4.68 4.56 8.35
N LEU A 8 5.35 4.91 7.25
CA LEU A 8 5.03 6.09 6.43
C LEU A 8 3.70 5.96 5.69
N ILE A 9 3.17 4.74 5.54
CA ILE A 9 1.91 4.50 4.83
C ILE A 9 0.72 4.74 5.75
N VAL A 10 0.29 6.00 5.81
CA VAL A 10 -0.90 6.43 6.56
C VAL A 10 -2.22 6.12 5.85
N ASN A 11 -2.18 5.88 4.53
CA ASN A 11 -3.35 5.44 3.79
C ASN A 11 -3.64 3.97 4.14
N LYS A 12 -4.72 3.74 4.89
CA LYS A 12 -5.14 2.40 5.34
C LYS A 12 -5.36 1.43 4.18
N GLN A 13 -5.91 1.90 3.06
CA GLN A 13 -6.12 1.07 1.90
C GLN A 13 -4.79 0.66 1.25
N LEU A 14 -3.90 1.61 0.98
CA LEU A 14 -2.58 1.33 0.42
C LEU A 14 -1.78 0.36 1.32
N LYS A 15 -1.89 0.55 2.65
CA LYS A 15 -1.28 -0.35 3.64
C LYS A 15 -1.79 -1.79 3.51
N ARG A 16 -3.12 -1.97 3.41
CA ARG A 16 -3.71 -3.29 3.20
C ARG A 16 -3.34 -3.90 1.86
N GLN A 17 -3.33 -3.11 0.79
CA GLN A 17 -2.91 -3.57 -0.54
C GLN A 17 -1.48 -4.13 -0.53
N ILE A 18 -0.56 -3.44 0.15
CA ILE A 18 0.81 -3.94 0.35
C ILE A 18 0.82 -5.21 1.20
N GLN A 19 0.00 -5.28 2.26
CA GLN A 19 -0.13 -6.50 3.06
C GLN A 19 -0.67 -7.68 2.24
N ILE A 20 -1.67 -7.47 1.37
CA ILE A 20 -2.19 -8.50 0.45
C ILE A 20 -1.07 -8.99 -0.46
N LEU A 21 -0.35 -8.09 -1.12
CA LEU A 21 0.74 -8.47 -2.02
C LEU A 21 1.84 -9.23 -1.29
N THR A 22 2.24 -8.75 -0.12
CA THR A 22 3.25 -9.41 0.72
C THR A 22 2.78 -10.80 1.14
N LEU A 23 1.52 -10.92 1.59
CA LEU A 23 0.93 -12.19 1.98
C LEU A 23 0.91 -13.18 0.81
N LEU A 24 0.32 -12.80 -0.32
CA LEU A 24 0.22 -13.68 -1.49
C LEU A 24 1.58 -14.03 -2.10
N SER A 25 2.56 -13.12 -2.06
CA SER A 25 3.92 -13.38 -2.58
C SER A 25 4.68 -14.45 -1.79
N ASN A 26 4.34 -14.65 -0.52
CA ASN A 26 4.96 -15.66 0.34
C ASN A 26 4.25 -17.02 0.27
N GLN A 27 3.13 -17.12 -0.45
CA GLN A 27 2.32 -18.33 -0.53
C GLN A 27 2.52 -19.04 -1.87
N LYS A 28 2.71 -20.36 -1.82
CA LYS A 28 2.82 -21.20 -3.02
C LYS A 28 1.47 -21.70 -3.53
N ALA A 29 0.42 -21.58 -2.72
CA ALA A 29 -0.92 -22.06 -3.02
C ALA A 29 -1.94 -20.90 -2.96
N PRO A 30 -3.05 -20.98 -3.73
CA PRO A 30 -4.08 -19.96 -3.67
C PRO A 30 -4.69 -19.84 -2.27
N MET A 31 -4.99 -18.61 -1.85
CA MET A 31 -5.66 -18.32 -0.57
C MET A 31 -7.12 -17.95 -0.78
N LYS A 32 -8.03 -18.50 0.02
CA LYS A 32 -9.43 -18.10 0.02
C LYS A 32 -9.60 -16.66 0.50
N LEU A 33 -10.66 -15.99 0.03
CA LEU A 33 -10.96 -14.61 0.40
C LEU A 33 -11.08 -14.44 1.92
N GLU A 34 -11.72 -15.40 2.58
CA GLU A 34 -11.92 -15.40 4.04
C GLU A 34 -10.60 -15.54 4.80
N GLN A 35 -9.65 -16.31 4.26
CA GLN A 35 -8.32 -16.46 4.86
C GLN A 35 -7.55 -15.14 4.77
N ILE A 36 -7.54 -14.51 3.60
CA ILE A 36 -6.88 -13.21 3.40
C ILE A 36 -7.52 -12.16 4.31
N SER A 37 -8.86 -12.10 4.37
CA SER A 37 -9.56 -11.11 5.19
C SER A 37 -9.28 -11.28 6.68
N ASN A 38 -9.20 -12.53 7.16
CA ASN A 38 -8.87 -12.84 8.55
C ASN A 38 -7.44 -12.43 8.90
N GLU A 39 -6.45 -12.78 8.07
CA GLU A 39 -5.05 -12.38 8.26
C GLU A 39 -4.89 -10.86 8.33
N LEU A 40 -5.68 -10.12 7.55
CA LEU A 40 -5.65 -8.66 7.51
C LEU A 40 -6.59 -7.98 8.51
N ASN A 41 -7.37 -8.74 9.30
CA ASN A 41 -8.42 -8.23 10.18
C ASN A 41 -9.38 -7.27 9.46
N THR A 42 -9.89 -7.69 8.31
CA THR A 42 -10.84 -6.93 7.48
C THR A 42 -12.05 -7.77 7.11
N SER A 43 -13.11 -7.13 6.61
CA SER A 43 -14.24 -7.87 6.05
C SER A 43 -13.90 -8.41 4.67
N ALA A 44 -14.45 -9.57 4.32
CA ALA A 44 -14.31 -10.16 2.98
C ALA A 44 -14.65 -9.17 1.85
N ARG A 45 -15.67 -8.32 2.06
CA ARG A 45 -16.02 -7.23 1.12
C ARG A 45 -14.85 -6.25 0.93
N THR A 46 -14.21 -5.81 2.01
CA THR A 46 -13.08 -4.86 1.93
C THR A 46 -11.90 -5.50 1.22
N THR A 47 -11.58 -6.75 1.56
CA THR A 47 -10.50 -7.50 0.92
C THR A 47 -10.76 -7.71 -0.58
N ALA A 48 -12.00 -8.01 -0.97
CA ALA A 48 -12.37 -8.17 -2.37
C ALA A 48 -12.19 -6.88 -3.18
N GLU A 49 -12.59 -5.74 -2.61
CA GLU A 49 -12.36 -4.43 -3.24
C GLU A 49 -10.86 -4.12 -3.36
N ASP A 50 -10.05 -4.40 -2.33
CA ASP A 50 -8.61 -4.18 -2.40
C ASP A 50 -7.94 -5.10 -3.45
N LEU A 51 -8.36 -6.37 -3.56
CA LEU A 51 -7.90 -7.31 -4.60
C LEU A 51 -8.25 -6.81 -6.01
N LYS A 52 -9.47 -6.32 -6.20
CA LYS A 52 -9.91 -5.74 -7.47
C LYS A 52 -9.10 -4.50 -7.84
N GLN A 53 -8.86 -3.61 -6.87
CA GLN A 53 -8.10 -2.39 -7.11
C GLN A 53 -6.62 -2.66 -7.43
N LEU A 54 -6.02 -3.67 -6.78
CA LEU A 54 -4.65 -4.08 -7.04
C LEU A 54 -4.40 -4.45 -8.50
N GLN A 55 -5.39 -5.03 -9.19
CA GLN A 55 -5.27 -5.37 -10.62
C GLN A 55 -4.97 -4.15 -11.51
N TYR A 56 -5.36 -2.94 -11.09
CA TYR A 56 -5.10 -1.69 -11.83
C TYR A 56 -3.77 -1.01 -11.44
N ILE A 57 -3.09 -1.51 -10.41
CA ILE A 57 -1.86 -0.90 -9.86
C ILE A 57 -0.63 -1.75 -10.16
N LEU A 58 -0.83 -3.06 -10.37
CA LEU A 58 0.25 -3.99 -10.71
C LEU A 58 0.80 -3.76 -12.12
N PRO A 59 2.10 -4.01 -12.35
CA PRO A 59 2.67 -3.96 -13.69
C PRO A 59 2.13 -5.11 -14.55
N GLU A 60 2.19 -4.97 -15.88
CA GLU A 60 1.60 -5.92 -16.84
C GLU A 60 2.03 -7.38 -16.63
N ASN A 61 3.28 -7.62 -16.20
CA ASN A 61 3.83 -8.96 -15.97
C ASN A 61 3.59 -9.51 -14.55
N CYS A 62 2.63 -8.94 -13.82
CA CYS A 62 2.25 -9.34 -12.48
C CYS A 62 0.74 -9.23 -12.31
N MET A 63 0.08 -10.29 -11.87
CA MET A 63 -1.38 -10.29 -11.73
C MET A 63 -1.85 -11.11 -10.54
N ILE A 64 -3.01 -10.71 -10.01
CA ILE A 64 -3.75 -11.48 -9.01
C ILE A 64 -4.85 -12.24 -9.73
N LYS A 65 -4.72 -13.57 -9.76
CA LYS A 65 -5.64 -14.48 -10.43
C LYS A 65 -6.63 -15.06 -9.43
N GLY A 66 -7.91 -14.85 -9.69
CA GLY A 66 -9.00 -15.54 -8.99
C GLY A 66 -9.25 -16.90 -9.65
N ILE A 67 -9.17 -17.98 -8.88
CA ILE A 67 -9.45 -19.35 -9.29
C ILE A 67 -10.77 -19.76 -8.64
N ASN A 68 -11.80 -20.01 -9.47
CA ASN A 68 -13.15 -20.35 -9.01
C ASN A 68 -13.13 -21.47 -7.97
N ASN A 69 -13.81 -21.24 -6.85
CA ASN A 69 -13.91 -22.15 -5.70
C ASN A 69 -12.58 -22.55 -5.01
N VAL A 70 -11.44 -21.97 -5.42
CA VAL A 70 -10.12 -22.27 -4.85
C VAL A 70 -9.58 -21.08 -4.07
N GLY A 71 -9.53 -19.89 -4.67
CA GLY A 71 -9.02 -18.68 -4.02
C GLY A 71 -8.24 -17.76 -4.98
N TYR A 72 -7.37 -16.94 -4.41
CA TYR A 72 -6.55 -15.97 -5.12
C TYR A 72 -5.08 -16.35 -5.06
N LEU A 73 -4.39 -16.22 -6.19
CA LEU A 73 -2.96 -16.44 -6.32
C LEU A 73 -2.31 -15.23 -6.99
N LEU A 74 -1.13 -14.84 -6.50
CA LEU A 74 -0.29 -13.86 -7.18
C LEU A 74 0.64 -14.60 -8.14
N GLU A 75 0.55 -14.26 -9.43
CA GLU A 75 1.40 -14.79 -10.50
C GLU A 75 2.25 -13.65 -11.07
N TRP A 76 3.55 -13.88 -11.28
CA TRP A 76 4.44 -12.90 -11.90
C TRP A 76 5.58 -13.59 -12.66
N ASP A 77 6.09 -12.91 -13.68
CA ASP A 77 7.20 -13.42 -14.49
C ASP A 77 8.53 -13.37 -13.74
N ALA A 78 9.50 -14.18 -14.17
CA ALA A 78 10.85 -14.22 -13.58
C ALA A 78 11.60 -12.87 -13.64
N SER A 79 11.20 -11.97 -14.54
CA SER A 79 11.75 -10.61 -14.65
C SER A 79 11.21 -9.66 -13.57
N VAL A 80 10.13 -10.02 -12.87
CA VAL A 80 9.48 -9.18 -11.85
C VAL A 80 10.06 -9.49 -10.47
N ASN A 81 10.55 -8.45 -9.81
CA ASN A 81 10.89 -8.50 -8.40
C ASN A 81 9.71 -7.96 -7.57
N ILE A 82 8.98 -8.85 -6.90
CA ILE A 82 7.77 -8.46 -6.14
C ILE A 82 8.06 -7.46 -5.01
N ASN A 83 9.24 -7.53 -4.40
CA ASN A 83 9.65 -6.56 -3.37
C ASN A 83 9.80 -5.16 -3.97
N GLN A 84 10.31 -5.04 -5.20
CA GLN A 84 10.38 -3.75 -5.90
C GLN A 84 8.99 -3.23 -6.26
N VAL A 85 8.05 -4.11 -6.64
CA VAL A 85 6.65 -3.70 -6.89
C VAL A 85 6.02 -3.15 -5.62
N VAL A 86 6.19 -3.84 -4.49
CA VAL A 86 5.73 -3.37 -3.18
C VAL A 86 6.35 -2.01 -2.82
N SER A 87 7.66 -1.83 -3.00
CA SER A 87 8.32 -0.54 -2.75
C SER A 87 7.75 0.58 -3.63
N LYS A 88 7.59 0.36 -4.94
CA LYS A 88 7.00 1.36 -5.85
C LYS A 88 5.58 1.75 -5.49
N ILE A 89 4.80 0.82 -4.93
CA ILE A 89 3.46 1.12 -4.43
C ILE A 89 3.54 1.95 -3.13
N ALA A 90 4.48 1.63 -2.24
CA ALA A 90 4.71 2.37 -1.00
C ALA A 90 5.18 3.81 -1.24
N GLU A 91 6.02 4.03 -2.25
CA GLU A 91 6.54 5.33 -2.68
C GLU A 91 5.41 6.29 -3.11
N LYS A 92 4.24 5.76 -3.51
CA LYS A 92 3.05 6.57 -3.80
C LYS A 92 2.31 7.07 -2.56
N SER A 93 2.78 6.73 -1.36
CA SER A 93 2.13 7.21 -0.13
C SER A 93 2.37 8.70 0.07
N HIS A 94 1.33 9.42 0.50
CA HIS A 94 1.39 10.88 0.67
C HIS A 94 2.56 11.35 1.55
N LEU A 95 2.88 10.64 2.63
CA LEU A 95 3.99 11.04 3.50
C LEU A 95 5.35 10.75 2.87
N TYR A 96 5.48 9.69 2.07
CA TYR A 96 6.72 9.44 1.34
C TYR A 96 7.00 10.60 0.38
N VAL A 97 6.00 11.02 -0.41
CA VAL A 97 6.12 12.14 -1.36
C VAL A 97 6.54 13.43 -0.66
N ILE A 98 5.96 13.73 0.50
CA ILE A 98 6.33 14.92 1.29
C ILE A 98 7.76 14.82 1.81
N ILE A 99 8.13 13.67 2.40
CA ILE A 99 9.46 13.47 2.96
C ILE A 99 10.53 13.54 1.86
N ASP A 100 10.30 12.89 0.73
CA ASP A 100 11.19 12.92 -0.43
C ASP A 100 11.33 14.35 -0.98
N GLY A 101 10.23 15.11 -1.09
CA GLY A 101 10.28 16.52 -1.45
C GLY A 101 11.12 17.35 -0.47
N LEU A 102 10.89 17.20 0.84
CA LEU A 102 11.66 17.91 1.86
C LEU A 102 13.16 17.56 1.81
N PHE A 103 13.52 16.31 1.51
CA PHE A 103 14.92 15.90 1.29
C PHE A 103 15.54 16.53 0.05
N ASN A 104 14.73 16.87 -0.96
CA ASN A 104 15.15 17.55 -2.18
C ASN A 104 14.88 19.07 -2.13
N ASP A 105 14.92 19.67 -0.92
CA ASP A 105 14.75 21.10 -0.67
C ASP A 105 13.42 21.71 -1.15
N LYS A 106 12.40 20.89 -1.38
CA LYS A 106 11.05 21.34 -1.75
C LYS A 106 10.28 21.77 -0.50
N ILE A 107 10.40 23.05 -0.17
CA ILE A 107 9.69 23.67 0.95
C ILE A 107 8.37 24.27 0.46
N GLN A 108 7.27 23.68 0.89
CA GLN A 108 5.91 24.02 0.48
C GLN A 108 5.00 24.19 1.71
N SER A 109 3.93 24.97 1.56
CA SER A 109 2.91 25.07 2.61
C SER A 109 2.06 23.80 2.69
N VAL A 110 1.30 23.65 3.77
CA VAL A 110 0.32 22.53 3.91
C VAL A 110 -0.71 22.58 2.78
N GLN A 111 -1.10 23.78 2.35
CA GLN A 111 -2.04 23.96 1.24
C GLN A 111 -1.43 23.44 -0.08
N ASP A 112 -0.21 23.86 -0.41
CA ASP A 112 0.45 23.44 -1.66
C ASP A 112 0.64 21.92 -1.72
N TRP A 113 1.05 21.31 -0.60
CA TRP A 113 1.15 19.85 -0.50
C TRP A 113 -0.21 19.16 -0.65
N ALA A 114 -1.26 19.71 -0.06
CA ALA A 114 -2.60 19.14 -0.15
C ALA A 114 -3.13 19.17 -1.60
N GLU A 115 -2.88 20.27 -2.32
CA GLU A 115 -3.21 20.42 -3.74
C GLU A 115 -2.44 19.40 -4.59
N GLU A 116 -1.12 19.29 -4.42
CA GLU A 116 -0.29 18.33 -5.16
C GLU A 116 -0.67 16.87 -4.92
N LEU A 117 -1.08 16.55 -3.69
CA LEU A 117 -1.48 15.21 -3.28
C LEU A 117 -2.96 14.91 -3.53
N PHE A 118 -3.72 15.87 -4.07
CA PHE A 118 -5.17 15.76 -4.32
C PHE A 118 -5.97 15.35 -3.07
N ILE A 119 -5.61 15.88 -1.91
CA ILE A 119 -6.32 15.66 -0.64
C ILE A 119 -6.69 17.00 0.01
N SER A 120 -7.64 17.00 0.95
CA SER A 120 -7.90 18.21 1.72
C SER A 120 -6.77 18.51 2.70
N GLU A 121 -6.51 19.80 2.96
CA GLU A 121 -5.57 20.23 4.02
C GLU A 121 -5.86 19.56 5.36
N LYS A 122 -7.14 19.43 5.73
CA LYS A 122 -7.57 18.73 6.94
C LYS A 122 -7.10 17.27 6.97
N THR A 123 -7.17 16.58 5.83
CA THR A 123 -6.69 15.20 5.70
C THR A 123 -5.17 15.14 5.84
N LEU A 124 -4.46 16.05 5.20
CA LEU A 124 -3.00 16.13 5.27
C LEU A 124 -2.53 16.41 6.71
N VAL A 125 -3.12 17.39 7.40
CA VAL A 125 -2.82 17.70 8.80
C VAL A 125 -3.04 16.48 9.70
N ARG A 126 -4.11 15.71 9.46
CA ARG A 126 -4.36 14.46 10.20
C ARG A 126 -3.24 13.43 9.94
N TYR A 127 -2.81 13.27 8.70
CA TYR A 127 -1.71 12.37 8.35
C TYR A 127 -0.39 12.77 9.03
N LEU A 128 -0.02 14.05 8.97
CA LEU A 128 1.18 14.58 9.63
C LEU A 128 1.12 14.41 11.16
N LYS A 129 -0.05 14.62 11.78
CA LYS A 129 -0.25 14.36 13.22
C LYS A 129 -0.06 12.89 13.58
N ASN A 130 -0.66 11.98 12.81
CA ASN A 130 -0.52 10.54 13.02
C ASN A 130 0.95 10.10 12.89
N PHE A 131 1.65 10.61 11.88
CA PHE A 131 3.08 10.40 11.70
C PHE A 131 3.86 10.88 12.93
N LYS A 132 3.67 12.13 13.36
CA LYS A 132 4.35 12.67 14.55
C LYS A 132 4.11 11.82 15.81
N THR A 133 2.91 11.30 16.00
CA THR A 133 2.61 10.42 17.15
C THR A 133 3.36 9.10 17.07
N ASN A 134 3.39 8.46 15.90
CA ASN A 134 4.05 7.15 15.73
C ASN A 134 5.59 7.26 15.81
N PHE A 135 6.15 8.42 15.44
CA PHE A 135 7.60 8.66 15.37
C PHE A 135 8.19 9.37 16.59
N LYS A 136 7.38 9.77 17.58
CA LYS A 136 7.85 10.35 18.85
C LYS A 136 8.50 9.35 19.82
N THR A 137 8.65 8.09 19.41
CA THR A 137 9.07 6.97 20.27
C THR A 137 10.44 6.40 19.88
N VAL A 138 11.25 7.18 19.14
CA VAL A 138 12.65 6.87 18.85
C VAL A 138 13.53 7.94 19.48
#